data_AF-A0A425CS82-F1
#
_entry.id   AF-A0A425CS82-F1
#
_cell.length_a   1.000
_cell.length_b   1.000
_cell.length_c   1.000
_cell.angle_alpha   90.00
_cell.angle_beta   90.00
_cell.angle_gamma   90.00
#
_symmetry.space_group_name_H-M   'P 1'
#
loop_
_entity.id
_entity.type
_entity.pdbx_description
1 polymer ?
#
loop_
_entity_poly.entity_id
_entity_poly.type
_entity_poly.pdbx_seq_one_letter_code
_entity_poly.pdbx_strand_id
1 'polypeptide(L)'
;MAPTTNLQRQETSLEDIIDSCLADSTTDRYESGLRQLVKWIHVTGATDLLKANGSIYLRFFQYHHFVQFIVWVYQNTPVKVGTISGYRAALRWYYKREDVPMPTEYESKLKTIFTGMQRLTATDAQSSSVKDSGKRRLGFSMYESLCSKSLAAVDSGFVHLFLVISWNLMARSKSTETIQLDHISFEEDAVGITYFKSKTDQAGTKRRDPRHVYANPSSPALCAFLAFGNYFACNPTLTSGALFPGARQRDRFGKALKTLVLSVFGDNAEGAVGTHSIRKGAATFVCSGSTSGPSVISVCLRCGWSLGNVVERYMHYEKAGDQFVGRVVAGLPLNSAGYAQLPPHFISIDDAIVASAVRCMFPGLSKSIAIFGVLKLSLASLLVWGGRLHKLPETFVFPSVDTATAWALWWLGKDNEVPYKTIDPDDLATKKQKRILTEWRYIMNNLWQFYVTENRTTEPTESTEEAIVEAFECAVHALDPVAICS
;
A
#
# COMPACT_ATOMS: atom_id res chain seq x y z
N MET A 1 24.74 40.67 -8.82
CA MET A 1 24.48 39.41 -9.53
C MET A 1 25.05 38.29 -8.70
N ALA A 2 24.19 37.47 -8.07
CA ALA A 2 24.65 36.26 -7.37
C ALA A 2 25.08 35.22 -8.42
N PRO A 3 26.18 34.48 -8.20
CA PRO A 3 26.62 33.48 -9.16
C PRO A 3 25.63 32.32 -9.20
N THR A 4 25.07 32.07 -10.37
CA THR A 4 24.33 30.86 -10.71
C THR A 4 25.26 29.67 -10.50
N THR A 5 25.04 28.91 -9.42
CA THR A 5 25.61 27.59 -9.25
C THR A 5 25.04 26.69 -10.36
N ASN A 6 25.79 26.58 -11.45
CA ASN A 6 25.53 25.58 -12.48
C ASN A 6 25.60 24.21 -11.79
N LEU A 7 24.44 23.54 -11.69
CA LEU A 7 24.37 22.12 -11.34
C LEU A 7 25.16 21.34 -12.40
N GLN A 8 26.45 21.13 -12.15
CA GLN A 8 27.28 20.28 -12.99
C GLN A 8 26.68 18.87 -12.95
N ARG A 9 26.20 18.39 -14.10
CA ARG A 9 25.85 16.97 -14.28
C ARG A 9 27.14 16.17 -14.04
N GLN A 10 27.05 15.07 -13.29
CA GLN A 10 28.16 14.12 -13.16
C GLN A 10 28.72 13.77 -14.54
N GLU A 11 30.05 13.64 -14.66
CA GLU A 11 30.66 13.06 -15.86
C GLU A 11 30.03 11.68 -16.11
N THR A 12 29.25 11.58 -17.18
CA THR A 12 28.48 10.39 -17.54
C THR A 12 29.00 9.95 -18.91
N SER A 13 29.51 8.72 -19.04
CA SER A 13 30.01 8.21 -20.32
C SER A 13 28.86 7.92 -21.30
N LEU A 14 29.19 7.73 -22.59
CA LEU A 14 28.20 7.29 -23.59
C LEU A 14 27.62 5.91 -23.23
N GLU A 15 28.44 5.03 -22.65
CA GLU A 15 28.03 3.71 -22.16
C GLU A 15 27.05 3.86 -21.00
N ASP A 16 27.33 4.75 -20.03
CA ASP A 16 26.41 5.05 -18.93
C ASP A 16 25.06 5.60 -19.44
N ILE A 17 25.07 6.42 -20.50
CA ILE A 17 23.84 6.95 -21.12
C ILE A 17 23.04 5.82 -21.79
N ILE A 18 23.71 4.93 -22.53
CA ILE A 18 23.07 3.79 -23.19
C ILE A 18 22.52 2.81 -22.14
N ASP A 19 23.29 2.51 -21.10
CA ASP A 19 22.90 1.61 -20.01
C ASP A 19 21.74 2.19 -19.20
N SER A 20 21.68 3.52 -19.03
CA SER A 20 20.55 4.19 -18.37
C SER A 20 19.18 3.98 -19.06
N CYS A 21 19.18 3.55 -20.32
CA CYS A 21 17.96 3.21 -21.06
C CYS A 21 17.26 1.96 -20.50
N LEU A 22 17.93 1.17 -19.67
CA LEU A 22 17.37 0.02 -18.96
C LEU A 22 17.54 0.21 -17.46
N ALA A 23 16.51 -0.15 -16.69
CA ALA A 23 16.68 -0.22 -15.23
C ALA A 23 17.60 -1.39 -14.87
N ASP A 24 18.48 -1.22 -13.87
CA ASP A 24 19.44 -2.25 -13.41
C ASP A 24 18.76 -3.60 -13.15
N SER A 25 17.60 -3.59 -12.47
CA SER A 25 16.82 -4.80 -12.20
C SER A 25 16.29 -5.53 -13.44
N THR A 26 16.25 -4.86 -14.59
CA THR A 26 15.92 -5.44 -15.89
C THR A 26 17.16 -6.02 -16.55
N THR A 27 18.30 -5.33 -16.46
CA THR A 27 19.61 -5.84 -16.88
C THR A 27 19.96 -7.14 -16.14
N ASP A 28 19.89 -7.14 -14.81
CA ASP A 28 20.10 -8.33 -13.97
C ASP A 28 19.19 -9.50 -14.38
N ARG A 29 17.94 -9.20 -14.72
CA ARG A 29 16.96 -10.20 -15.16
C ARG A 29 17.33 -10.79 -16.51
N TYR A 30 17.79 -9.95 -17.44
CA TYR A 30 18.23 -10.41 -18.75
C TYR A 30 19.51 -11.24 -18.66
N GLU A 31 20.50 -10.79 -17.91
CA GLU A 31 21.72 -11.57 -17.65
C GLU A 31 21.42 -12.90 -16.96
N SER A 32 20.54 -12.89 -15.95
CA SER A 32 20.07 -14.13 -15.32
C SER A 32 19.37 -15.04 -16.32
N GLY A 33 18.59 -14.48 -17.24
CA GLY A 33 17.92 -15.23 -18.30
C GLY A 33 18.92 -15.88 -19.26
N LEU A 34 19.92 -15.13 -19.73
CA LEU A 34 20.99 -15.65 -20.59
C LEU A 34 21.81 -16.73 -19.90
N ARG A 35 22.10 -16.58 -18.60
CA ARG A 35 22.75 -17.64 -17.81
C ARG A 35 21.96 -18.95 -17.78
N GLN A 36 20.63 -18.91 -17.81
CA GLN A 36 19.82 -20.13 -17.92
C GLN A 36 19.96 -20.80 -19.29
N LEU A 37 20.04 -20.03 -20.38
CA LEU A 37 20.32 -20.58 -21.71
C LEU A 37 21.72 -21.22 -21.75
N VAL A 38 22.73 -20.52 -21.23
CA VAL A 38 24.11 -21.05 -21.16
C VAL A 38 24.15 -22.33 -20.33
N LYS A 39 23.46 -22.36 -19.18
CA LYS A 39 23.36 -23.57 -18.36
C LYS A 39 22.72 -24.72 -19.13
N TRP A 40 21.64 -24.47 -19.86
CA TRP A 40 21.00 -25.47 -20.71
C TRP A 40 21.94 -26.01 -21.79
N ILE A 41 22.68 -25.13 -22.47
CA ILE A 41 23.67 -25.52 -23.49
C ILE A 41 24.72 -26.49 -22.92
N HIS A 42 25.22 -26.22 -21.71
CA HIS A 42 26.16 -27.13 -21.05
C HIS A 42 25.51 -28.47 -20.70
N VAL A 43 24.26 -28.46 -20.22
CA VAL A 43 23.51 -29.68 -19.86
C VAL A 43 23.22 -30.56 -21.08
N THR A 44 22.99 -29.97 -22.25
CA THR A 44 22.73 -30.71 -23.51
C THR A 44 24.00 -31.06 -24.29
N GLY A 45 25.17 -30.61 -23.85
CA GLY A 45 26.45 -30.87 -24.51
C GLY A 45 26.70 -30.06 -25.79
N ALA A 46 25.81 -29.13 -26.15
CA ALA A 46 25.89 -28.31 -27.37
C ALA A 46 26.88 -27.14 -27.24
N THR A 47 28.09 -27.42 -26.75
CA THR A 47 29.11 -26.41 -26.42
C THR A 47 29.59 -25.59 -27.63
N ASP A 48 29.36 -26.10 -28.85
CA ASP A 48 29.55 -25.40 -30.13
C ASP A 48 28.68 -24.14 -30.28
N LEU A 49 27.60 -24.03 -29.49
CA LEU A 49 26.73 -22.85 -29.44
C LEU A 49 27.29 -21.70 -28.59
N LEU A 50 28.47 -21.86 -27.97
CA LEU A 50 29.12 -20.85 -27.14
C LEU A 50 30.37 -20.29 -27.81
N LYS A 51 30.66 -19.00 -27.55
CA LYS A 51 31.95 -18.38 -27.87
C LYS A 51 33.01 -18.86 -26.86
N ALA A 52 34.29 -18.62 -27.17
CA ALA A 52 35.40 -18.95 -26.25
C ALA A 52 35.30 -18.27 -24.87
N ASN A 53 34.62 -17.12 -24.79
CA ASN A 53 34.38 -16.40 -23.53
C ASN A 53 33.15 -16.91 -22.74
N GLY A 54 32.51 -18.00 -23.20
CA GLY A 54 31.33 -18.60 -22.57
C GLY A 54 29.99 -17.92 -22.87
N SER A 55 29.96 -16.84 -23.66
CA SER A 55 28.71 -16.21 -24.09
C SER A 55 28.07 -16.94 -25.27
N ILE A 56 26.77 -16.76 -25.48
CA ILE A 56 26.04 -17.42 -26.57
C ILE A 56 26.59 -16.94 -27.92
N TYR A 57 26.92 -17.86 -28.81
CA TYR A 57 27.38 -17.53 -30.15
C TYR A 57 26.18 -17.38 -31.10
N LEU A 58 25.70 -16.15 -31.28
CA LEU A 58 24.51 -15.83 -32.09
C LEU A 58 24.55 -16.34 -33.54
N ARG A 59 25.76 -16.58 -34.09
CA ARG A 59 25.93 -17.17 -35.43
C ARG A 59 25.45 -18.62 -35.50
N PHE A 60 25.69 -19.41 -34.46
CA PHE A 60 25.29 -20.82 -34.38
C PHE A 60 23.99 -21.03 -33.60
N PHE A 61 23.71 -20.16 -32.61
CA PHE A 61 22.48 -20.23 -31.83
C PHE A 61 21.26 -19.73 -32.62
N GLN A 62 20.63 -20.66 -33.34
CA GLN A 62 19.43 -20.42 -34.15
C GLN A 62 18.09 -20.60 -33.39
N TYR A 63 16.99 -20.19 -34.03
CA TYR A 63 15.61 -20.28 -33.52
C TYR A 63 15.24 -21.65 -32.93
N HIS A 64 15.61 -22.74 -33.61
CA HIS A 64 15.25 -24.09 -33.17
C HIS A 64 15.92 -24.47 -31.84
N HIS A 65 17.15 -24.02 -31.57
CA HIS A 65 17.81 -24.22 -30.28
C HIS A 65 17.05 -23.49 -29.17
N PHE A 66 16.56 -22.28 -29.44
CA PHE A 66 15.74 -21.56 -28.47
C PHE A 66 14.41 -22.28 -28.21
N VAL A 67 13.79 -22.87 -29.24
CA VAL A 67 12.58 -23.69 -29.07
C VAL A 67 12.86 -24.93 -28.22
N GLN A 68 13.97 -25.63 -28.47
CA GLN A 68 14.39 -26.78 -27.65
C GLN A 68 14.60 -26.36 -26.18
N PHE A 69 15.25 -25.21 -25.95
CA PHE A 69 15.43 -24.66 -24.62
C PHE A 69 14.09 -24.38 -23.92
N ILE A 70 13.14 -23.68 -24.55
CA ILE A 70 11.86 -23.36 -23.90
C ILE A 70 11.02 -24.61 -23.62
N VAL A 71 11.06 -25.62 -24.50
CA VAL A 71 10.38 -26.90 -24.29
C VAL A 71 11.03 -27.65 -23.14
N TRP A 72 12.36 -27.71 -23.12
CA TRP A 72 13.12 -28.32 -22.03
C TRP A 72 12.79 -27.66 -20.68
N VAL A 73 12.79 -26.33 -20.61
CA VAL A 73 12.41 -25.58 -19.39
C VAL A 73 10.98 -25.92 -18.98
N TYR A 74 10.04 -25.93 -19.91
CA TYR A 74 8.64 -26.23 -19.64
C TYR A 74 8.44 -27.64 -19.06
N GLN A 75 9.21 -28.62 -19.55
CA GLN A 75 9.11 -30.03 -19.14
C GLN A 75 9.89 -30.34 -17.86
N ASN A 76 11.03 -29.69 -17.63
CA ASN A 76 12.00 -30.10 -16.61
C ASN A 76 12.09 -29.15 -15.42
N THR A 77 11.33 -28.04 -15.43
CA THR A 77 11.38 -27.04 -14.36
C THR A 77 9.99 -26.55 -13.98
N PRO A 78 9.76 -26.12 -12.73
CA PRO A 78 8.48 -25.56 -12.28
C PRO A 78 8.29 -24.09 -12.70
N VAL A 79 8.99 -23.63 -13.74
CA VAL A 79 9.04 -22.23 -14.14
C VAL A 79 7.75 -21.84 -14.89
N LYS A 80 7.10 -20.76 -14.45
CA LYS A 80 5.86 -20.27 -15.07
C LYS A 80 6.11 -19.79 -16.51
N VAL A 81 5.14 -19.99 -17.40
CA VAL A 81 5.21 -19.58 -18.82
C VAL A 81 5.58 -18.10 -19.00
N GLY A 82 5.14 -17.22 -18.10
CA GLY A 82 5.53 -15.80 -18.13
C GLY A 82 7.05 -15.57 -17.95
N THR A 83 7.72 -16.39 -17.14
CA THR A 83 9.18 -16.36 -16.98
C THR A 83 9.87 -16.92 -18.22
N ILE A 84 9.34 -17.98 -18.82
CA ILE A 84 9.84 -18.55 -20.09
C ILE A 84 9.78 -17.49 -21.21
N SER A 85 8.69 -16.73 -21.29
CA SER A 85 8.58 -15.58 -22.19
C SER A 85 9.62 -14.50 -21.91
N GLY A 86 10.03 -14.34 -20.65
CA GLY A 86 11.12 -13.45 -20.23
C GLY A 86 12.48 -13.81 -20.83
N TYR A 87 12.76 -15.09 -21.06
CA TYR A 87 14.00 -15.51 -21.74
C TYR A 87 14.09 -15.02 -23.18
N ARG A 88 12.95 -14.90 -23.88
CA ARG A 88 12.91 -14.27 -25.21
C ARG A 88 13.33 -12.80 -25.14
N ALA A 89 12.88 -12.08 -24.11
CA ALA A 89 13.26 -10.68 -23.92
C ALA A 89 14.76 -10.53 -23.59
N ALA A 90 15.31 -11.44 -22.77
CA ALA A 90 16.75 -11.52 -22.49
C ALA A 90 17.56 -11.77 -23.77
N LEU A 91 17.12 -12.70 -24.60
CA LEU A 91 17.76 -12.99 -25.87
C LEU A 91 17.67 -11.79 -26.83
N ARG A 92 16.49 -11.16 -26.95
CA ARG A 92 16.31 -9.93 -27.74
C ARG A 92 17.26 -8.81 -27.30
N TRP A 93 17.44 -8.65 -25.99
CA TRP A 93 18.41 -7.70 -25.43
C TRP A 93 19.83 -8.05 -25.82
N TYR A 94 20.21 -9.33 -25.78
CA TYR A 94 21.54 -9.79 -26.19
C TYR A 94 21.81 -9.55 -27.69
N TYR A 95 20.84 -9.85 -28.57
CA TYR A 95 20.92 -9.52 -30.00
C TYR A 95 21.17 -8.02 -30.22
N LYS A 96 20.42 -7.16 -29.52
CA LYS A 96 20.60 -5.70 -29.59
C LYS A 96 21.99 -5.27 -29.08
N ARG A 97 22.49 -5.89 -28.01
CA ARG A 97 23.80 -5.57 -27.43
C ARG A 97 24.97 -5.95 -28.34
N GLU A 98 24.83 -7.03 -29.10
CA GLU A 98 25.82 -7.50 -30.08
C GLU A 98 25.65 -6.82 -31.46
N ASP A 99 24.72 -5.87 -31.59
CA ASP A 99 24.36 -5.21 -32.84
C ASP A 99 23.97 -6.18 -33.98
N VAL A 100 23.29 -7.27 -33.63
CA VAL A 100 22.80 -8.29 -34.58
C VAL A 100 21.27 -8.23 -34.66
N PRO A 101 20.67 -8.15 -35.87
CA PRO A 101 19.22 -8.18 -36.00
C PRO A 101 18.66 -9.54 -35.57
N MET A 102 17.62 -9.51 -34.72
CA MET A 102 16.94 -10.73 -34.29
C MET A 102 16.11 -11.31 -35.45
N PRO A 103 16.22 -12.62 -35.75
CA PRO A 103 15.42 -13.25 -36.81
C PRO A 103 13.90 -13.12 -36.58
N THR A 104 13.13 -12.97 -37.66
CA THR A 104 11.68 -12.67 -37.61
C THR A 104 10.84 -13.82 -37.04
N GLU A 105 11.37 -15.04 -37.04
CA GLU A 105 10.75 -16.23 -36.48
C GLU A 105 10.53 -16.11 -34.97
N TYR A 106 11.40 -15.39 -34.26
CA TYR A 106 11.27 -15.16 -32.82
C TYR A 106 10.08 -14.26 -32.47
N GLU A 107 9.62 -13.43 -33.41
CA GLU A 107 8.43 -12.60 -33.20
C GLU A 107 7.15 -13.33 -33.60
N SER A 108 7.14 -13.93 -34.79
CA SER A 108 5.94 -14.52 -35.39
C SER A 108 5.57 -15.90 -34.81
N LYS A 109 6.54 -16.82 -34.67
CA LYS A 109 6.26 -18.23 -34.33
C LYS A 109 6.15 -18.49 -32.83
N LEU A 110 6.90 -17.75 -32.00
CA LEU A 110 6.89 -17.94 -30.53
C LEU A 110 5.54 -17.57 -29.89
N LYS A 111 4.76 -16.68 -30.52
CA LYS A 111 3.44 -16.30 -29.99
C LYS A 111 2.51 -17.51 -29.89
N THR A 112 2.49 -18.35 -30.92
CA THR A 112 1.69 -19.59 -30.95
C THR A 112 2.15 -20.58 -29.89
N ILE A 113 3.46 -20.76 -29.74
CA ILE A 113 4.05 -21.67 -28.73
C ILE A 113 3.66 -21.23 -27.31
N PHE A 114 3.86 -19.95 -26.97
CA PHE A 114 3.49 -19.45 -25.63
C PHE A 114 1.99 -19.53 -25.37
N THR A 115 1.16 -19.29 -26.39
CA THR A 115 -0.30 -19.47 -26.27
C THR A 115 -0.64 -20.93 -26.00
N GLY A 116 0.00 -21.88 -26.70
CA GLY A 116 -0.17 -23.32 -26.47
C GLY A 116 0.24 -23.73 -25.05
N MET A 117 1.42 -23.30 -24.59
CA MET A 117 1.89 -23.53 -23.22
C MET A 117 0.92 -22.97 -22.17
N GLN A 118 0.41 -21.75 -22.36
CA GLN A 118 -0.59 -21.15 -21.47
C GLN A 118 -1.88 -21.98 -21.40
N ARG A 119 -2.36 -22.50 -22.54
CA ARG A 119 -3.55 -23.36 -22.59
C ARG A 119 -3.32 -24.68 -21.85
N LEU A 120 -2.18 -25.34 -22.08
CA LEU A 120 -1.83 -26.57 -21.37
C LEU A 120 -1.76 -26.33 -19.85
N THR A 121 -1.04 -25.30 -19.42
CA THR A 121 -0.97 -24.92 -18.01
C THR A 121 -2.35 -24.59 -17.42
N ALA A 122 -3.24 -23.97 -18.19
CA ALA A 122 -4.61 -23.68 -17.74
C ALA A 122 -5.47 -24.95 -17.62
N THR A 123 -5.34 -25.90 -18.55
CA THR A 123 -6.00 -27.20 -18.47
C THR A 123 -5.52 -28.00 -17.26
N ASP A 124 -4.20 -28.04 -17.02
CA ASP A 124 -3.62 -28.71 -15.85
C ASP A 124 -4.06 -28.04 -14.54
N ALA A 125 -4.17 -26.70 -14.54
CA ALA A 125 -4.66 -25.92 -13.40
C ALA A 125 -6.15 -26.16 -13.11
N GLN A 126 -6.95 -26.53 -14.10
CA GLN A 126 -8.37 -26.86 -13.90
C GLN A 126 -8.54 -28.18 -13.13
N SER A 127 -7.61 -29.12 -13.31
CA SER A 127 -7.66 -30.46 -12.70
C SER A 127 -6.77 -30.61 -11.46
N SER A 128 -6.03 -29.56 -11.06
CA SER A 128 -5.09 -29.59 -9.94
C SER A 128 -5.21 -28.36 -9.03
N SER A 129 -4.71 -28.48 -7.80
CA SER A 129 -4.63 -27.34 -6.89
C SER A 129 -3.51 -26.38 -7.31
N VAL A 130 -3.87 -25.14 -7.63
CA VAL A 130 -2.92 -24.12 -8.09
C VAL A 130 -2.30 -23.38 -6.91
N LYS A 131 -0.97 -23.40 -6.82
CA LYS A 131 -0.23 -22.55 -5.87
C LYS A 131 -0.45 -21.07 -6.20
N ASP A 132 -0.87 -20.29 -5.21
CA ASP A 132 -1.08 -18.85 -5.36
C ASP A 132 0.24 -18.13 -5.74
N SER A 133 0.11 -16.99 -6.41
CA SER A 133 1.23 -16.20 -6.90
C SER A 133 1.65 -15.07 -5.97
N GLY A 134 1.08 -14.98 -4.77
CA GLY A 134 1.28 -13.85 -3.85
C GLY A 134 0.71 -12.55 -4.39
N LYS A 135 -0.30 -12.66 -5.26
CA LYS A 135 -0.92 -11.53 -5.99
C LYS A 135 -2.44 -11.54 -5.87
N ARG A 136 -3.00 -12.30 -4.93
CA ARG A 136 -4.42 -12.20 -4.57
C ARG A 136 -4.69 -10.78 -4.10
N ARG A 137 -5.83 -10.19 -4.46
CA ARG A 137 -6.21 -8.88 -3.93
C ARG A 137 -6.37 -8.99 -2.41
N LEU A 138 -5.81 -8.05 -1.67
CA LEU A 138 -5.99 -7.96 -0.23
C LEU A 138 -7.35 -7.30 0.04
N GLY A 139 -8.27 -8.00 0.70
CA GLY A 139 -9.54 -7.40 1.13
C GLY A 139 -9.32 -6.31 2.18
N PHE A 140 -10.26 -5.36 2.31
CA PHE A 140 -10.12 -4.25 3.26
C PHE A 140 -10.02 -4.73 4.71
N SER A 141 -10.89 -5.65 5.13
CA SER A 141 -10.83 -6.26 6.48
C SER A 141 -9.52 -7.00 6.76
N MET A 142 -8.95 -7.66 5.75
CA MET A 142 -7.61 -8.27 5.87
C MET A 142 -6.52 -7.20 6.02
N TYR A 143 -6.63 -6.11 5.27
CA TYR A 143 -5.72 -4.97 5.40
C TYR A 143 -5.81 -4.33 6.80
N GLU A 144 -7.00 -4.17 7.35
CA GLU A 144 -7.23 -3.68 8.73
C GLU A 144 -6.54 -4.58 9.76
N SER A 145 -6.74 -5.90 9.67
CA SER A 145 -6.09 -6.85 10.58
C SER A 145 -4.55 -6.80 10.49
N LEU A 146 -4.00 -6.64 9.28
CA LEU A 146 -2.55 -6.46 9.10
C LEU A 146 -2.06 -5.13 9.67
N CYS A 147 -2.83 -4.05 9.53
CA CYS A 147 -2.50 -2.74 10.08
C CYS A 147 -2.48 -2.78 11.62
N SER A 148 -3.51 -3.35 12.24
CA SER A 148 -3.60 -3.53 13.69
C SER A 148 -2.43 -4.35 14.23
N LYS A 149 -2.07 -5.46 13.55
CA LYS A 149 -0.92 -6.28 13.96
C LYS A 149 0.42 -5.58 13.74
N SER A 150 0.58 -4.88 12.63
CA SER A 150 1.82 -4.17 12.30
C SER A 150 2.08 -2.95 13.18
N LEU A 151 1.04 -2.29 13.70
CA LEU A 151 1.20 -1.18 14.63
C LEU A 151 1.92 -1.61 15.92
N ALA A 152 1.72 -2.86 16.35
CA ALA A 152 2.40 -3.45 17.50
C ALA A 152 3.79 -4.05 17.17
N ALA A 153 4.28 -3.90 15.94
CA ALA A 153 5.58 -4.44 15.55
C ALA A 153 6.73 -3.65 16.21
N VAL A 154 7.70 -4.39 16.76
CA VAL A 154 8.89 -3.81 17.39
C VAL A 154 9.97 -3.58 16.33
N ASP A 155 9.71 -2.68 15.39
CA ASP A 155 10.61 -2.37 14.27
C ASP A 155 10.74 -0.87 13.99
N SER A 156 10.52 -0.06 15.02
CA SER A 156 10.54 1.41 14.96
C SER A 156 9.50 1.97 13.98
N GLY A 157 8.34 1.31 13.86
CA GLY A 157 7.21 1.74 13.02
C GLY A 157 7.41 1.49 11.52
N PHE A 158 8.50 0.84 11.10
CA PHE A 158 8.86 0.69 9.69
C PHE A 158 7.82 -0.09 8.90
N VAL A 159 7.48 -1.31 9.34
CA VAL A 159 6.53 -2.18 8.63
C VAL A 159 5.14 -1.57 8.61
N HIS A 160 4.73 -0.96 9.73
CA HIS A 160 3.43 -0.30 9.83
C HIS A 160 3.30 0.85 8.83
N LEU A 161 4.23 1.81 8.87
CA LEU A 161 4.20 2.94 7.94
C LEU A 161 4.26 2.43 6.49
N PHE A 162 5.20 1.54 6.17
CA PHE A 162 5.37 1.02 4.81
C PHE A 162 4.08 0.37 4.27
N LEU A 163 3.37 -0.40 5.11
CA LEU A 163 2.08 -1.00 4.77
C LEU A 163 1.02 0.07 4.50
N VAL A 164 0.80 0.97 5.45
CA VAL A 164 -0.25 2.01 5.41
C VAL A 164 -0.06 2.94 4.21
N ILE A 165 1.17 3.42 3.97
CA ILE A 165 1.42 4.32 2.85
C ILE A 165 1.42 3.60 1.51
N SER A 166 1.81 2.31 1.45
CA SER A 166 1.70 1.53 0.21
C SER A 166 0.24 1.35 -0.22
N TRP A 167 -0.65 1.14 0.76
CA TRP A 167 -2.10 1.07 0.54
C TRP A 167 -2.64 2.42 0.08
N ASN A 168 -2.45 3.47 0.89
CA ASN A 168 -2.98 4.80 0.61
C ASN A 168 -2.47 5.36 -0.73
N LEU A 169 -1.19 5.19 -1.07
CA LEU A 169 -0.65 5.68 -2.35
C LEU A 169 -0.99 4.77 -3.53
N MET A 170 -1.60 3.61 -3.29
CA MET A 170 -1.84 2.56 -4.29
C MET A 170 -0.54 2.20 -5.04
N ALA A 171 0.56 2.25 -4.30
CA ALA A 171 1.91 2.27 -4.84
C ALA A 171 2.44 0.84 -5.00
N ARG A 172 3.39 0.67 -5.92
CA ARG A 172 4.22 -0.54 -5.91
C ARG A 172 5.18 -0.41 -4.75
N SER A 173 5.58 -1.52 -4.15
CA SER A 173 6.56 -1.53 -3.05
C SER A 173 7.89 -0.84 -3.41
N LYS A 174 8.33 -0.89 -4.68
CA LYS A 174 9.49 -0.11 -5.13
C LYS A 174 9.25 1.40 -5.15
N SER A 175 8.03 1.83 -5.48
CA SER A 175 7.63 3.24 -5.40
C SER A 175 7.57 3.69 -3.94
N THR A 176 7.01 2.86 -3.04
CA THR A 176 7.02 3.14 -1.59
C THR A 176 8.45 3.28 -1.04
N GLU A 177 9.34 2.35 -1.39
CA GLU A 177 10.76 2.38 -0.98
C GLU A 177 11.51 3.64 -1.44
N THR A 178 11.09 4.26 -2.55
CA THR A 178 11.83 5.37 -3.17
C THR A 178 11.30 6.76 -2.81
N ILE A 179 10.30 6.84 -1.91
CA ILE A 179 9.80 8.12 -1.41
C ILE A 179 10.94 8.90 -0.75
N GLN A 180 11.07 10.17 -1.14
CA GLN A 180 11.99 11.12 -0.52
C GLN A 180 11.19 12.08 0.35
N LEU A 181 11.71 12.41 1.53
CA LEU A 181 11.15 13.38 2.45
C LEU A 181 11.04 14.77 1.81
N ASP A 182 11.97 15.12 0.93
CA ASP A 182 11.96 16.38 0.19
C ASP A 182 10.84 16.47 -0.86
N HIS A 183 10.18 15.34 -1.17
CA HIS A 183 9.05 15.27 -2.09
C HIS A 183 7.70 15.12 -1.36
N ILE A 184 7.70 15.31 -0.04
CA ILE A 184 6.50 15.36 0.80
C ILE A 184 6.10 16.82 0.98
N SER A 185 4.85 17.15 0.63
CA SER A 185 4.24 18.46 0.89
C SER A 185 3.12 18.35 1.92
N PHE A 186 2.89 19.45 2.63
CA PHE A 186 1.70 19.68 3.42
C PHE A 186 0.63 20.31 2.52
N GLU A 187 -0.47 19.58 2.28
CA GLU A 187 -1.57 19.98 1.41
C GLU A 187 -2.84 20.16 2.26
N GLU A 188 -2.84 21.20 3.09
CA GLU A 188 -3.92 21.51 4.05
C GLU A 188 -4.17 20.37 5.05
N ASP A 189 -5.11 19.48 4.79
CA ASP A 189 -5.44 18.34 5.67
C ASP A 189 -4.87 17.00 5.17
N ALA A 190 -4.07 17.04 4.09
CA ALA A 190 -3.46 15.88 3.48
C ALA A 190 -1.93 15.96 3.43
N VAL A 191 -1.30 14.78 3.35
CA VAL A 191 0.11 14.64 2.95
C VAL A 191 0.16 14.47 1.44
N GLY A 192 0.83 15.39 0.74
CA GLY A 192 1.10 15.27 -0.70
C GLY A 192 2.40 14.51 -0.94
N ILE A 193 2.37 13.42 -1.73
CA ILE A 193 3.58 12.67 -2.09
C ILE A 193 3.78 12.71 -3.60
N THR A 194 4.91 13.27 -4.03
CA THR A 194 5.23 13.45 -5.45
C THR A 194 6.31 12.47 -5.90
N TYR A 195 6.05 11.76 -7.01
CA TYR A 195 7.05 10.88 -7.65
C TYR A 195 7.68 11.57 -8.86
N PHE A 196 9.01 11.62 -8.87
CA PHE A 196 9.78 12.19 -9.98
C PHE A 196 10.23 11.15 -11.00
N LYS A 197 10.22 9.88 -10.61
CA LYS A 197 10.48 8.73 -11.48
C LYS A 197 9.54 7.61 -11.10
N SER A 198 8.91 6.99 -12.09
CA SER A 198 8.00 5.86 -11.86
C SER A 198 8.16 4.80 -12.94
N LYS A 199 7.67 3.58 -12.70
CA LYS A 199 7.77 2.49 -13.69
C LYS A 199 7.23 2.89 -15.07
N THR A 200 6.21 3.74 -15.13
CA THR A 200 5.54 4.19 -16.37
C THR A 200 5.97 5.59 -16.80
N ASP A 201 6.88 6.22 -16.06
CA ASP A 201 7.54 7.47 -16.41
C ASP A 201 9.01 7.40 -15.94
N GLN A 202 9.83 6.70 -16.72
CA GLN A 202 11.26 6.54 -16.42
C GLN A 202 12.08 7.80 -16.71
N ALA A 203 11.58 8.66 -17.61
CA ALA A 203 12.22 9.92 -17.99
C ALA A 203 11.84 11.08 -17.05
N GLY A 204 10.78 10.93 -16.25
CA GLY A 204 10.31 11.98 -15.32
C GLY A 204 9.77 13.21 -16.07
N THR A 205 9.28 13.00 -17.29
CA THR A 205 8.81 14.07 -18.18
C THR A 205 7.31 14.32 -18.03
N LYS A 206 6.57 13.43 -17.36
CA LYS A 206 5.16 13.66 -17.07
C LYS A 206 5.01 14.69 -15.94
N ARG A 207 3.80 15.24 -15.83
CA ARG A 207 3.44 16.13 -14.74
C ARG A 207 3.66 15.44 -13.39
N ARG A 208 4.16 16.21 -12.44
CA ARG A 208 4.59 15.74 -11.11
C ARG A 208 3.49 16.02 -10.11
N ASP A 209 2.36 15.38 -10.34
CA ASP A 209 1.17 15.62 -9.55
C ASP A 209 1.26 14.88 -8.20
N PRO A 210 0.93 15.53 -7.07
CA PRO A 210 0.97 14.90 -5.77
C PRO A 210 -0.14 13.88 -5.61
N ARG A 211 0.14 12.82 -4.85
CA ARG A 211 -0.85 11.88 -4.34
C ARG A 211 -1.21 12.27 -2.92
N HIS A 212 -2.47 12.60 -2.70
CA HIS A 212 -2.97 13.05 -1.40
C HIS A 212 -3.26 11.85 -0.50
N VAL A 213 -2.64 11.83 0.68
CA VAL A 213 -2.85 10.83 1.73
C VAL A 213 -3.55 11.49 2.91
N TYR A 214 -4.64 10.90 3.36
CA TYR A 214 -5.52 11.45 4.39
C TYR A 214 -5.43 10.67 5.70
N ALA A 215 -5.88 11.30 6.79
CA ALA A 215 -6.08 10.63 8.06
C ALA A 215 -7.33 9.73 8.02
N ASN A 216 -7.35 8.76 8.92
CA ASN A 216 -8.56 8.07 9.34
C ASN A 216 -8.57 8.03 10.88
N PRO A 217 -8.97 9.13 11.53
CA PRO A 217 -8.91 9.23 13.00
C PRO A 217 -9.75 8.17 13.70
N SER A 218 -10.87 7.75 13.07
CA SER A 218 -11.77 6.73 13.61
C SER A 218 -11.16 5.33 13.64
N SER A 219 -10.07 5.09 12.90
CA SER A 219 -9.33 3.82 12.93
C SER A 219 -7.83 4.08 13.07
N PRO A 220 -7.29 4.14 14.31
CA PRO A 220 -5.89 4.49 14.56
C PRO A 220 -4.89 3.63 13.77
N ALA A 221 -5.15 2.32 13.66
CA ALA A 221 -4.30 1.41 12.90
C ALA A 221 -4.25 1.75 11.39
N LEU A 222 -5.28 2.38 10.83
CA LEU A 222 -5.31 2.79 9.43
C LEU A 222 -4.82 4.22 9.21
N CYS A 223 -4.77 5.03 10.27
CA CYS A 223 -4.51 6.45 10.18
C CYS A 223 -3.07 6.73 9.71
N ALA A 224 -2.93 7.28 8.51
CA ALA A 224 -1.62 7.59 7.93
C ALA A 224 -0.81 8.59 8.76
N PHE A 225 -1.47 9.59 9.37
CA PHE A 225 -0.79 10.59 10.20
C PHE A 225 -0.25 10.02 11.50
N LEU A 226 -0.97 9.07 12.13
CA LEU A 226 -0.45 8.30 13.26
C LEU A 226 0.72 7.41 12.84
N ALA A 227 0.61 6.74 11.69
CA ALA A 227 1.70 5.91 11.17
C ALA A 227 2.97 6.75 10.91
N PHE A 228 2.83 7.95 10.33
CA PHE A 228 3.93 8.90 10.18
C PHE A 228 4.49 9.36 11.53
N GLY A 229 3.62 9.74 12.47
CA GLY A 229 4.04 10.17 13.81
C GLY A 229 4.83 9.11 14.54
N ASN A 230 4.33 7.87 14.56
CA ASN A 230 5.00 6.74 15.21
C ASN A 230 6.38 6.48 14.58
N TYR A 231 6.43 6.43 13.24
CA TYR A 231 7.70 6.22 12.55
C TYR A 231 8.69 7.36 12.81
N PHE A 232 8.28 8.62 12.70
CA PHE A 232 9.18 9.76 12.93
C PHE A 232 9.65 9.85 14.38
N ALA A 233 8.77 9.59 15.35
CA ALA A 233 9.13 9.59 16.77
C ALA A 233 10.14 8.49 17.10
N CYS A 234 10.01 7.31 16.49
CA CYS A 234 10.95 6.21 16.67
C CYS A 234 12.26 6.39 15.88
N ASN A 235 12.34 7.35 14.96
CA ASN A 235 13.52 7.60 14.11
C ASN A 235 13.94 9.09 14.19
N PRO A 236 14.34 9.60 15.36
CA PRO A 236 14.56 11.04 15.58
C PRO A 236 15.74 11.63 14.78
N THR A 237 16.65 10.77 14.32
CA THR A 237 17.80 11.15 13.48
C THR A 237 17.45 11.27 12.00
N LEU A 238 16.22 10.97 11.60
CA LEU A 238 15.78 11.08 10.22
C LEU A 238 15.79 12.55 9.76
N THR A 239 16.42 12.80 8.61
CA THR A 239 16.55 14.12 7.98
C THR A 239 16.20 14.02 6.49
N SER A 240 16.36 15.10 5.71
CA SER A 240 16.25 15.12 4.24
C SER A 240 16.88 13.90 3.55
N GLY A 241 16.31 13.47 2.43
CA GLY A 241 16.62 12.21 1.74
C GLY A 241 15.50 11.17 1.80
N ALA A 242 15.87 9.88 1.80
CA ALA A 242 14.90 8.79 1.69
C ALA A 242 14.03 8.64 2.95
N LEU A 243 12.72 8.50 2.77
CA LEU A 243 11.78 8.22 3.87
C LEU A 243 12.14 6.93 4.61
N PHE A 244 12.64 5.93 3.89
CA PHE A 244 13.15 4.69 4.47
C PHE A 244 14.65 4.55 4.15
N PRO A 245 15.54 5.02 5.04
CA PRO A 245 16.98 4.96 4.82
C PRO A 245 17.50 3.52 4.71
N GLY A 246 18.61 3.34 3.99
CA GLY A 246 19.29 2.05 3.82
C GLY A 246 18.90 1.28 2.56
N ALA A 247 19.55 0.15 2.34
CA ALA A 247 19.38 -0.63 1.12
C ALA A 247 18.29 -1.71 1.27
N ARG A 248 17.62 -2.03 0.15
CA ARG A 248 16.69 -3.18 0.01
C ARG A 248 15.50 -3.13 0.98
N GLN A 249 14.98 -1.94 1.28
CA GLN A 249 13.81 -1.77 2.15
C GLN A 249 12.56 -2.47 1.59
N ARG A 250 12.43 -2.56 0.27
CA ARG A 250 11.37 -3.35 -0.37
C ARG A 250 11.43 -4.83 0.03
N ASP A 251 12.65 -5.40 0.05
CA ASP A 251 12.84 -6.80 0.40
C ASP A 251 12.68 -7.02 1.92
N ARG A 252 13.15 -6.07 2.75
CA ARG A 252 12.91 -6.05 4.21
C ARG A 252 11.41 -6.07 4.50
N PHE A 253 10.64 -5.17 3.88
CA PHE A 253 9.19 -5.14 4.02
C PHE A 253 8.54 -6.44 3.51
N GLY A 254 8.99 -6.99 2.38
CA GLY A 254 8.46 -8.25 1.85
C GLY A 254 8.62 -9.43 2.83
N LYS A 255 9.76 -9.52 3.53
CA LYS A 255 9.98 -10.55 4.57
C LYS A 255 9.06 -10.33 5.77
N ALA A 256 8.99 -9.11 6.27
CA ALA A 256 8.15 -8.79 7.43
C ALA A 256 6.65 -8.96 7.13
N LEU A 257 6.21 -8.59 5.92
CA LEU A 257 4.84 -8.83 5.46
C LEU A 257 4.51 -10.34 5.43
N LYS A 258 5.45 -11.19 5.01
CA LYS A 258 5.27 -12.65 5.05
C LYS A 258 5.01 -13.11 6.49
N THR A 259 5.83 -12.66 7.44
CA THR A 259 5.66 -12.98 8.87
C THR A 259 4.34 -12.47 9.42
N LEU A 260 3.94 -11.23 9.07
CA LEU A 260 2.66 -10.66 9.48
C LEU A 260 1.47 -11.48 8.96
N VAL A 261 1.46 -11.81 7.67
CA VAL A 261 0.40 -12.60 7.03
C VAL A 261 0.24 -13.95 7.72
N LEU A 262 1.35 -14.64 7.99
CA LEU A 262 1.32 -15.91 8.73
C LEU A 262 0.76 -15.72 10.15
N SER A 263 1.15 -14.65 10.84
CA SER A 263 0.69 -14.39 12.21
C SER A 263 -0.80 -14.04 12.32
N VAL A 264 -1.38 -13.42 11.28
CA VAL A 264 -2.77 -12.94 11.30
C VAL A 264 -3.72 -13.95 10.68
N PHE A 265 -3.30 -14.64 9.62
CA PHE A 265 -4.18 -15.50 8.82
C PHE A 265 -3.81 -17.00 8.87
N GLY A 266 -2.71 -17.35 9.54
CA GLY A 266 -2.21 -18.72 9.61
C GLY A 266 -1.59 -19.25 8.30
N ASP A 267 -1.23 -20.53 8.32
CA ASP A 267 -0.47 -21.18 7.25
C ASP A 267 -1.24 -21.28 5.92
N ASN A 268 -2.58 -21.31 5.98
CA ASN A 268 -3.44 -21.36 4.79
C ASN A 268 -3.34 -20.10 3.91
N ALA A 269 -2.82 -19.00 4.45
CA ALA A 269 -2.56 -17.77 3.70
C ALA A 269 -1.13 -17.70 3.14
N GLU A 270 -0.28 -18.70 3.39
CA GLU A 270 1.10 -18.70 2.93
C GLU A 270 1.16 -18.62 1.40
N GLY A 271 1.87 -17.60 0.90
CA GLY A 271 2.03 -17.38 -0.54
C GLY A 271 0.80 -16.80 -1.25
N ALA A 272 -0.32 -16.55 -0.57
CA ALA A 272 -1.50 -15.89 -1.15
C ALA A 272 -1.36 -14.36 -1.19
N VAL A 273 -0.82 -13.79 -0.12
CA VAL A 273 -0.64 -12.35 0.06
C VAL A 273 0.84 -11.97 -0.07
N GLY A 274 1.13 -11.02 -0.96
CA GLY A 274 2.46 -10.44 -1.11
C GLY A 274 2.39 -8.92 -1.28
N THR A 275 3.54 -8.27 -1.50
CA THR A 275 3.59 -6.80 -1.62
C THR A 275 2.69 -6.24 -2.73
N HIS A 276 2.43 -7.02 -3.79
CA HIS A 276 1.52 -6.62 -4.86
C HIS A 276 0.04 -6.75 -4.48
N SER A 277 -0.29 -7.60 -3.50
CA SER A 277 -1.66 -7.78 -3.00
C SER A 277 -2.23 -6.50 -2.40
N ILE A 278 -1.38 -5.70 -1.72
CA ILE A 278 -1.74 -4.41 -1.12
C ILE A 278 -2.25 -3.46 -2.20
N ARG A 279 -1.44 -3.21 -3.24
CA ARG A 279 -1.82 -2.33 -4.36
C ARG A 279 -3.07 -2.80 -5.10
N LYS A 280 -3.21 -4.12 -5.30
CA LYS A 280 -4.42 -4.69 -5.94
C LYS A 280 -5.65 -4.50 -5.05
N GLY A 281 -5.50 -4.75 -3.75
CA GLY A 281 -6.53 -4.55 -2.75
C GLY A 281 -7.02 -3.11 -2.74
N ALA A 282 -6.12 -2.15 -2.59
CA ALA A 282 -6.44 -0.73 -2.58
C ALA A 282 -7.15 -0.28 -3.87
N ALA A 283 -6.66 -0.70 -5.04
CA ALA A 283 -7.31 -0.38 -6.31
C ALA A 283 -8.69 -0.99 -6.46
N THR A 284 -8.89 -2.24 -6.03
CA THR A 284 -10.23 -2.87 -6.04
C THR A 284 -11.17 -2.20 -5.04
N PHE A 285 -10.68 -1.87 -3.84
CA PHE A 285 -11.47 -1.22 -2.79
C PHE A 285 -12.00 0.13 -3.27
N VAL A 286 -11.15 0.96 -3.88
CA VAL A 286 -11.58 2.26 -4.40
C VAL A 286 -12.53 2.13 -5.60
N CYS A 287 -12.23 1.24 -6.56
CA CYS A 287 -13.05 1.12 -7.77
C CYS A 287 -14.39 0.41 -7.57
N SER A 288 -14.49 -0.48 -6.58
CA SER A 288 -15.59 -1.44 -6.48
C SER A 288 -16.06 -1.69 -5.05
N GLY A 289 -15.62 -0.87 -4.09
CA GLY A 289 -16.08 -0.92 -2.70
C GLY A 289 -17.38 -0.14 -2.46
N SER A 290 -17.84 0.65 -3.43
CA SER A 290 -19.08 1.44 -3.35
C SER A 290 -19.64 1.70 -4.75
N THR A 291 -20.96 1.95 -4.82
CA THR A 291 -21.66 2.44 -6.02
C THR A 291 -21.35 3.92 -6.31
N SER A 292 -20.84 4.67 -5.33
CA SER A 292 -20.48 6.09 -5.42
C SER A 292 -18.96 6.33 -5.42
N GLY A 293 -18.19 5.37 -5.95
CA GLY A 293 -16.73 5.43 -5.95
C GLY A 293 -16.13 6.51 -6.87
N PRO A 294 -14.83 6.82 -6.71
CA PRO A 294 -14.14 7.76 -7.58
C PRO A 294 -14.10 7.31 -9.04
N SER A 295 -13.97 8.27 -9.96
CA SER A 295 -13.79 7.98 -11.39
C SER A 295 -12.62 7.04 -11.62
N VAL A 296 -12.82 6.04 -12.47
CA VAL A 296 -11.76 5.12 -12.91
C VAL A 296 -10.57 5.87 -13.51
N ILE A 297 -10.79 7.05 -14.09
CA ILE A 297 -9.71 7.92 -14.60
C ILE A 297 -8.79 8.36 -13.46
N SER A 298 -9.34 8.92 -12.39
CA SER A 298 -8.57 9.35 -11.21
C SER A 298 -7.84 8.17 -10.57
N VAL A 299 -8.49 7.01 -10.50
CA VAL A 299 -7.86 5.78 -9.98
C VAL A 299 -6.70 5.32 -10.88
N CYS A 300 -6.87 5.32 -12.20
CA CYS A 300 -5.82 4.99 -13.15
C CYS A 300 -4.63 5.94 -13.05
N LEU A 301 -4.89 7.25 -12.97
CA LEU A 301 -3.86 8.29 -12.80
C LEU A 301 -3.10 8.09 -11.49
N ARG A 302 -3.80 7.91 -10.35
CA ARG A 302 -3.17 7.59 -9.06
C ARG A 302 -2.42 6.27 -9.12
N CYS A 303 -2.90 5.25 -9.82
CA CYS A 303 -2.14 4.01 -10.02
C CYS A 303 -0.89 4.21 -10.91
N GLY A 304 -0.83 5.29 -11.70
CA GLY A 304 0.14 5.44 -12.78
C GLY A 304 -0.08 4.39 -13.88
N TRP A 305 -1.33 4.03 -14.14
CA TRP A 305 -1.73 3.23 -15.29
C TRP A 305 -1.89 4.10 -16.52
N SER A 306 -1.58 3.55 -17.70
CA SER A 306 -1.86 4.27 -18.94
C SER A 306 -3.36 4.28 -19.20
N LEU A 307 -3.88 5.44 -19.61
CA LEU A 307 -5.27 5.58 -20.07
C LEU A 307 -5.39 5.30 -21.58
N GLY A 308 -4.27 5.05 -22.26
CA GLY A 308 -4.19 4.88 -23.70
C GLY A 308 -4.15 6.20 -24.47
N ASN A 309 -3.84 6.11 -25.75
CA ASN A 309 -3.45 7.28 -26.57
C ASN A 309 -4.53 8.35 -26.71
N VAL A 310 -5.81 7.98 -26.71
CA VAL A 310 -6.92 8.93 -26.90
C VAL A 310 -7.28 9.59 -25.58
N VAL A 311 -7.52 8.80 -24.54
CA VAL A 311 -8.00 9.30 -23.24
C VAL A 311 -6.96 10.19 -22.56
N GLU A 312 -5.66 9.86 -22.64
CA GLU A 312 -4.58 10.68 -22.04
C GLU A 312 -4.48 12.10 -22.62
N ARG A 313 -5.08 12.37 -23.78
CA ARG A 313 -5.09 13.72 -24.40
C ARG A 313 -6.18 14.65 -23.87
N TYR A 314 -7.22 14.09 -23.27
CA TYR A 314 -8.40 14.85 -22.84
C TYR A 314 -8.62 14.77 -21.33
N MET A 315 -8.29 13.62 -20.73
CA MET A 315 -8.51 13.35 -19.32
C MET A 315 -7.19 13.46 -18.56
N HIS A 316 -7.03 14.59 -17.88
CA HIS A 316 -5.83 14.91 -17.12
C HIS A 316 -6.02 14.72 -15.62
N TYR A 317 -4.90 14.76 -14.89
CA TYR A 317 -4.93 14.88 -13.45
C TYR A 317 -5.65 16.17 -13.06
N GLU A 318 -6.57 16.02 -12.10
CA GLU A 318 -7.20 17.13 -11.39
C GLU A 318 -7.14 16.83 -9.89
N LYS A 319 -6.80 17.87 -9.11
CA LYS A 319 -6.56 17.74 -7.66
C LYS A 319 -7.74 17.09 -6.95
N ALA A 320 -8.95 17.59 -7.23
CA ALA A 320 -10.19 17.09 -6.63
C ALA A 320 -10.40 15.57 -6.86
N GLY A 321 -10.04 15.06 -8.04
CA GLY A 321 -10.17 13.64 -8.35
C GLY A 321 -9.22 12.76 -7.53
N ASP A 322 -7.97 13.17 -7.35
CA ASP A 322 -7.02 12.43 -6.51
C ASP A 322 -7.31 12.60 -5.01
N GLN A 323 -7.78 13.77 -4.59
CA GLN A 323 -8.23 14.01 -3.21
C GLN A 323 -9.41 13.09 -2.86
N PHE A 324 -10.38 12.95 -3.76
CA PHE A 324 -11.48 12.00 -3.58
C PHE A 324 -10.96 10.56 -3.44
N VAL A 325 -10.09 10.11 -4.35
CA VAL A 325 -9.47 8.79 -4.23
C VAL A 325 -8.71 8.63 -2.91
N GLY A 326 -8.01 9.68 -2.47
CA GLY A 326 -7.25 9.71 -1.22
C GLY A 326 -8.12 9.49 0.02
N ARG A 327 -9.27 10.15 0.10
CA ARG A 327 -10.23 9.97 1.20
C ARG A 327 -10.83 8.57 1.20
N VAL A 328 -11.23 8.07 0.03
CA VAL A 328 -11.80 6.72 -0.10
C VAL A 328 -10.79 5.66 0.30
N VAL A 329 -9.56 5.72 -0.22
CA VAL A 329 -8.54 4.71 0.08
C VAL A 329 -8.09 4.72 1.54
N ALA A 330 -8.19 5.87 2.23
CA ALA A 330 -7.98 5.98 3.67
C ALA A 330 -9.06 5.26 4.50
N GLY A 331 -10.18 4.88 3.88
CA GLY A 331 -11.30 4.21 4.52
C GLY A 331 -12.32 5.15 5.16
N LEU A 332 -12.40 6.41 4.69
CA LEU A 332 -13.40 7.36 5.16
C LEU A 332 -14.81 7.01 4.60
N PRO A 333 -15.88 7.15 5.40
CA PRO A 333 -17.22 6.71 5.03
C PRO A 333 -17.87 7.64 3.99
N LEU A 334 -17.90 7.20 2.73
CA LEU A 334 -18.39 7.96 1.56
C LEU A 334 -19.75 8.67 1.72
N ASN A 335 -20.69 8.02 2.41
CA ASN A 335 -22.08 8.44 2.49
C ASN A 335 -22.42 9.08 3.85
N SER A 336 -21.43 9.54 4.60
CA SER A 336 -21.68 10.24 5.88
C SER A 336 -20.81 11.49 6.02
N ALA A 337 -21.17 12.35 6.97
CA ALA A 337 -20.37 13.53 7.30
C ALA A 337 -18.92 13.18 7.68
N GLY A 338 -18.68 11.96 8.17
CA GLY A 338 -17.35 11.43 8.46
C GLY A 338 -16.42 11.34 7.23
N TYR A 339 -16.94 11.42 6.00
CA TYR A 339 -16.12 11.53 4.80
C TYR A 339 -15.17 12.74 4.83
N ALA A 340 -15.65 13.86 5.39
CA ALA A 340 -14.92 15.12 5.47
C ALA A 340 -14.09 15.25 6.76
N GLN A 341 -13.93 14.16 7.53
CA GLN A 341 -13.21 14.19 8.79
C GLN A 341 -11.77 14.70 8.61
N LEU A 342 -11.37 15.60 9.51
CA LEU A 342 -10.03 16.18 9.54
C LEU A 342 -9.06 15.26 10.31
N PRO A 343 -7.75 15.34 10.02
CA PRO A 343 -6.73 14.73 10.89
C PRO A 343 -6.82 15.29 12.31
N PRO A 344 -6.36 14.54 13.34
CA PRO A 344 -6.16 15.11 14.66
C PRO A 344 -5.27 16.35 14.55
N HIS A 345 -5.70 17.46 15.15
CA HIS A 345 -5.03 18.75 15.05
C HIS A 345 -5.17 19.55 16.35
N PHE A 346 -4.23 20.46 16.58
CA PHE A 346 -4.30 21.40 17.68
C PHE A 346 -5.23 22.57 17.32
N ILE A 347 -5.93 23.13 18.32
CA ILE A 347 -6.84 24.27 18.15
C ILE A 347 -6.11 25.46 17.52
N SER A 348 -4.88 25.74 17.98
CA SER A 348 -4.00 26.76 17.41
C SER A 348 -2.81 26.08 16.75
N ILE A 349 -2.83 26.05 15.41
CA ILE A 349 -1.76 25.45 14.62
C ILE A 349 -0.46 26.25 14.76
N ASP A 350 -0.53 27.56 14.99
CA ASP A 350 0.64 28.46 15.09
C ASP A 350 1.09 28.72 16.53
N ASP A 351 0.66 27.87 17.47
CA ASP A 351 1.09 27.93 18.85
C ASP A 351 2.60 27.65 18.98
N ALA A 352 3.32 28.53 19.69
CA ALA A 352 4.75 28.39 19.94
C ALA A 352 5.09 27.11 20.72
N ILE A 353 4.20 26.65 21.60
CA ILE A 353 4.33 25.41 22.37
C ILE A 353 4.27 24.21 21.42
N VAL A 354 3.30 24.19 20.49
CA VAL A 354 3.19 23.13 19.47
C VAL A 354 4.45 23.10 18.61
N ALA A 355 4.92 24.26 18.15
CA ALA A 355 6.15 24.34 17.36
C ALA A 355 7.38 23.85 18.14
N SER A 356 7.46 24.13 19.44
CA SER A 356 8.51 23.63 20.33
C SER A 356 8.43 22.11 20.50
N ALA A 357 7.22 21.58 20.72
CA ALA A 357 6.99 20.15 20.85
C ALA A 357 7.34 19.38 19.56
N VAL A 358 7.00 19.91 18.38
CA VAL A 358 7.41 19.35 17.08
C VAL A 358 8.94 19.29 16.97
N ARG A 359 9.65 20.37 17.34
CA ARG A 359 11.12 20.39 17.33
C ARG A 359 11.74 19.40 18.32
N CYS A 360 11.08 19.17 19.45
CA CYS A 360 11.52 18.19 20.44
C CYS A 360 11.29 16.75 19.96
N MET A 361 10.12 16.46 19.41
CA MET A 361 9.71 15.10 19.02
C MET A 361 10.35 14.67 17.69
N PHE A 362 10.50 15.59 16.74
CA PHE A 362 11.00 15.32 15.39
C PHE A 362 12.20 16.23 15.04
N PRO A 363 13.31 16.16 15.79
CA PRO A 363 14.37 17.17 15.71
C PRO A 363 15.04 17.24 14.33
N GLY A 364 15.29 16.10 13.68
CA GLY A 364 15.88 16.07 12.34
C GLY A 364 14.97 16.65 11.25
N LEU A 365 13.68 16.31 11.30
CA LEU A 365 12.69 16.70 10.29
C LEU A 365 12.15 18.12 10.47
N SER A 366 12.10 18.62 11.71
CA SER A 366 11.56 19.95 12.05
C SER A 366 12.32 21.12 11.38
N LYS A 367 13.50 20.85 10.82
CA LYS A 367 14.30 21.80 10.03
C LYS A 367 13.70 22.06 8.64
N SER A 368 12.89 21.15 8.11
CA SER A 368 12.24 21.30 6.81
C SER A 368 10.88 21.96 6.96
N ILE A 369 10.74 23.16 6.38
CA ILE A 369 9.49 23.93 6.40
C ILE A 369 8.38 23.19 5.64
N ALA A 370 8.73 22.50 4.54
CA ALA A 370 7.77 21.84 3.66
C ALA A 370 6.95 20.72 4.36
N ILE A 371 7.57 20.01 5.31
CA ILE A 371 6.93 18.91 6.05
C ILE A 371 6.44 19.36 7.43
N PHE A 372 6.72 20.59 7.87
CA PHE A 372 6.43 21.03 9.23
C PHE A 372 4.94 20.94 9.58
N GLY A 373 4.05 21.24 8.64
CA GLY A 373 2.60 21.06 8.81
C GLY A 373 2.21 19.59 9.01
N VAL A 374 2.82 18.67 8.25
CA VAL A 374 2.63 17.22 8.42
C VAL A 374 3.10 16.79 9.81
N LEU A 375 4.24 17.31 10.29
CA LEU A 375 4.75 17.01 11.63
C LEU A 375 3.80 17.48 12.74
N LYS A 376 3.15 18.64 12.59
CA LYS A 376 2.15 19.11 13.55
C LYS A 376 0.97 18.12 13.65
N LEU A 377 0.43 17.67 12.52
CA LEU A 377 -0.68 16.73 12.48
C LEU A 377 -0.28 15.33 12.95
N SER A 378 0.95 14.89 12.63
CA SER A 378 1.52 13.66 13.17
C SER A 378 1.72 13.73 14.68
N LEU A 379 2.16 14.87 15.23
CA LEU A 379 2.27 15.08 16.67
C LEU A 379 0.89 15.02 17.34
N ALA A 380 -0.11 15.72 16.78
CA ALA A 380 -1.47 15.71 17.29
C ALA A 380 -2.10 14.31 17.26
N SER A 381 -1.62 13.43 16.37
CA SER A 381 -2.06 12.03 16.31
C SER A 381 -1.38 11.14 17.36
N LEU A 382 -0.29 11.57 18.00
CA LEU A 382 0.45 10.79 19.00
C LEU A 382 -0.05 11.07 20.41
N LEU A 383 -0.92 10.19 20.92
CA LEU A 383 -1.37 10.24 22.31
C LEU A 383 -0.53 9.28 23.16
N VAL A 384 0.49 9.81 23.84
CA VAL A 384 1.42 9.01 24.67
C VAL A 384 1.32 9.43 26.13
N TRP A 385 0.98 8.48 26.99
CA TRP A 385 0.97 8.62 28.44
C TRP A 385 1.23 7.25 29.07
N GLY A 386 1.60 7.19 30.35
CA GLY A 386 1.95 5.91 31.01
C GLY A 386 3.05 5.09 30.31
N GLY A 387 3.91 5.73 29.50
CA GLY A 387 4.99 5.07 28.75
C GLY A 387 4.55 4.28 27.51
N ARG A 388 3.30 4.43 27.04
CA ARG A 388 2.79 3.75 25.84
C ARG A 388 1.91 4.66 24.98
N LEU A 389 1.67 4.24 23.74
CA LEU A 389 0.72 4.88 22.83
C LEU A 389 -0.70 4.47 23.21
N HIS A 390 -1.62 5.44 23.16
CA HIS A 390 -3.03 5.28 23.47
C HIS A 390 -3.91 5.83 22.34
N LYS A 391 -5.18 5.42 22.33
CA LYS A 391 -6.20 5.97 21.41
C LYS A 391 -6.84 7.26 21.91
N LEU A 392 -6.75 7.52 23.20
CA LEU A 392 -7.41 8.63 23.89
C LEU A 392 -6.41 9.40 24.75
N PRO A 393 -6.59 10.71 24.95
CA PRO A 393 -5.77 11.48 25.86
C PRO A 393 -5.96 11.01 27.30
N GLU A 394 -4.95 11.19 28.15
CA GLU A 394 -5.00 10.82 29.58
C GLU A 394 -6.19 11.49 30.30
N THR A 395 -6.56 12.69 29.84
CA THR A 395 -7.64 13.52 30.36
C THR A 395 -9.02 13.21 29.78
N PHE A 396 -9.18 12.17 28.96
CA PHE A 396 -10.46 11.82 28.33
C PHE A 396 -11.57 11.61 29.37
N VAL A 397 -12.79 12.08 29.09
CA VAL A 397 -13.94 11.86 29.98
C VAL A 397 -15.11 11.40 29.13
N PHE A 398 -15.70 10.26 29.50
CA PHE A 398 -16.94 9.80 28.87
C PHE A 398 -18.04 10.85 29.06
N PRO A 399 -18.75 11.24 28.00
CA PRO A 399 -19.83 12.21 28.09
C PRO A 399 -21.02 11.60 28.82
N SER A 400 -21.75 12.43 29.57
CA SER A 400 -23.02 12.06 30.18
C SER A 400 -24.13 12.34 29.17
N VAL A 401 -24.61 11.30 28.49
CA VAL A 401 -25.58 11.40 27.40
C VAL A 401 -26.67 10.34 27.54
N ASP A 402 -27.77 10.51 26.82
CA ASP A 402 -28.81 9.49 26.69
C ASP A 402 -28.32 8.25 25.90
N THR A 403 -29.09 7.16 25.96
CA THR A 403 -28.74 5.89 25.33
C THR A 403 -28.61 5.99 23.80
N ALA A 404 -29.42 6.81 23.14
CA ALA A 404 -29.39 6.97 21.69
C ALA A 404 -28.09 7.64 21.25
N THR A 405 -27.72 8.72 21.94
CA THR A 405 -26.45 9.41 21.73
C THR A 405 -25.26 8.51 22.07
N ALA A 406 -25.35 7.73 23.15
CA ALA A 406 -24.33 6.75 23.51
C ALA A 406 -24.16 5.67 22.43
N TRP A 407 -25.26 5.21 21.82
CA TRP A 407 -25.25 4.26 20.71
C TRP A 407 -24.58 4.85 19.47
N ALA A 408 -24.89 6.10 19.11
CA ALA A 408 -24.20 6.78 18.02
C ALA A 408 -22.69 6.89 18.26
N LEU A 409 -22.28 7.34 19.46
CA LEU A 409 -20.86 7.43 19.86
C LEU A 409 -20.17 6.05 19.86
N TRP A 410 -20.90 4.99 20.21
CA TRP A 410 -20.39 3.62 20.20
C TRP A 410 -19.89 3.19 18.83
N TRP A 411 -20.65 3.54 17.79
CA TRP A 411 -20.40 3.10 16.41
C TRP A 411 -19.60 4.12 15.58
N LEU A 412 -19.79 5.41 15.81
CA LEU A 412 -19.23 6.49 14.99
C LEU A 412 -18.10 7.28 15.67
N GLY A 413 -18.11 7.40 17.00
CA GLY A 413 -17.28 8.39 17.71
C GLY A 413 -17.79 9.82 17.51
N LYS A 414 -16.99 10.83 17.90
CA LYS A 414 -17.32 12.26 17.75
C LYS A 414 -16.06 13.13 17.79
N ASP A 415 -16.00 14.23 17.03
CA ASP A 415 -15.01 15.33 17.16
C ASP A 415 -13.55 14.89 17.40
N ASN A 416 -13.03 13.98 16.55
CA ASN A 416 -11.69 13.36 16.62
C ASN A 416 -11.51 12.22 17.64
N GLU A 417 -12.58 11.81 18.32
CA GLU A 417 -12.59 10.60 19.14
C GLU A 417 -12.90 9.37 18.28
N VAL A 418 -12.22 8.26 18.60
CA VAL A 418 -12.47 6.96 17.98
C VAL A 418 -13.88 6.45 18.32
N PRO A 419 -14.51 5.58 17.50
CA PRO A 419 -15.72 4.88 17.90
C PRO A 419 -15.52 4.17 19.25
N TYR A 420 -16.43 4.38 20.20
CA TYR A 420 -16.18 3.96 21.58
C TYR A 420 -16.08 2.44 21.73
N LYS A 421 -16.68 1.68 20.80
CA LYS A 421 -16.51 0.22 20.73
C LYS A 421 -15.05 -0.23 20.59
N THR A 422 -14.19 0.63 20.06
CA THR A 422 -12.77 0.33 19.81
C THR A 422 -11.85 0.68 20.98
N ILE A 423 -12.36 1.36 22.02
CA ILE A 423 -11.60 1.76 23.20
C ILE A 423 -11.19 0.52 24.00
N ASP A 424 -9.90 0.38 24.30
CA ASP A 424 -9.39 -0.64 25.22
C ASP A 424 -9.38 -0.10 26.66
N PRO A 425 -9.62 -0.91 27.71
CA PRO A 425 -9.40 -0.48 29.10
C PRO A 425 -8.00 0.09 29.37
N ASP A 426 -7.02 -0.27 28.55
CA ASP A 426 -5.68 0.29 28.58
C ASP A 426 -5.59 1.71 28.03
N ASP A 427 -6.52 2.14 27.19
CA ASP A 427 -6.66 3.50 26.67
C ASP A 427 -7.30 4.47 27.70
N LEU A 428 -7.48 4.05 28.96
CA LEU A 428 -8.12 4.83 30.02
C LEU A 428 -7.25 4.94 31.28
N ALA A 429 -6.98 6.17 31.73
CA ALA A 429 -6.04 6.46 32.82
C ALA A 429 -6.56 6.03 34.21
N THR A 430 -7.86 6.14 34.44
CA THR A 430 -8.48 6.00 35.77
C THR A 430 -9.38 4.76 35.85
N LYS A 431 -9.48 4.18 37.06
CA LYS A 431 -10.44 3.09 37.34
C LYS A 431 -11.89 3.50 37.05
N LYS A 432 -12.24 4.77 37.27
CA LYS A 432 -13.58 5.31 37.01
C LYS A 432 -13.93 5.22 35.52
N GLN A 433 -13.05 5.69 34.64
CA GLN A 433 -13.24 5.60 33.19
C GLN A 433 -13.41 4.13 32.75
N LYS A 434 -12.55 3.21 33.24
CA LYS A 434 -12.63 1.77 32.91
C LYS A 434 -13.96 1.14 33.33
N ARG A 435 -14.49 1.55 34.48
CA ARG A 435 -15.82 1.14 34.95
C ARG A 435 -16.93 1.64 34.01
N ILE A 436 -16.91 2.92 33.63
CA ILE A 436 -17.90 3.49 32.70
C ILE A 436 -17.87 2.74 31.35
N LEU A 437 -16.67 2.45 30.81
CA LEU A 437 -16.55 1.66 29.58
C LEU A 437 -17.19 0.26 29.73
N THR A 438 -17.06 -0.37 30.89
CA THR A 438 -17.66 -1.69 31.16
C THR A 438 -19.18 -1.61 31.22
N GLU A 439 -19.73 -0.55 31.82
CA GLU A 439 -21.17 -0.26 31.84
C GLU A 439 -21.70 -0.01 30.41
N TRP A 440 -21.00 0.79 29.61
CA TRP A 440 -21.34 1.01 28.19
C TRP A 440 -21.28 -0.29 27.39
N ARG A 441 -20.21 -1.09 27.51
CA ARG A 441 -20.09 -2.39 26.83
C ARG A 441 -21.26 -3.30 27.12
N TYR A 442 -21.69 -3.35 28.39
CA TYR A 442 -22.83 -4.18 28.79
C TYR A 442 -24.12 -3.75 28.08
N ILE A 443 -24.47 -2.46 28.17
CA ILE A 443 -25.68 -1.91 27.55
C ILE A 443 -25.64 -2.09 26.03
N MET A 444 -24.53 -1.69 25.39
CA MET A 444 -24.40 -1.74 23.93
C MET A 444 -24.41 -3.16 23.39
N ASN A 445 -23.85 -4.13 24.11
CA ASN A 445 -23.94 -5.53 23.72
C ASN A 445 -25.36 -6.07 23.81
N ASN A 446 -26.14 -5.69 24.83
CA ASN A 446 -27.53 -6.11 24.94
C ASN A 446 -28.39 -5.55 23.80
N LEU A 447 -28.27 -4.24 23.53
CA LEU A 447 -28.91 -3.57 22.40
C LEU A 447 -28.53 -4.23 21.07
N TRP A 448 -27.24 -4.52 20.88
CA TRP A 448 -26.71 -5.17 19.69
C TRP A 448 -27.25 -6.60 19.49
N GLN A 449 -27.29 -7.43 20.53
CA GLN A 449 -27.83 -8.79 20.43
C GLN A 449 -29.30 -8.80 20.05
N PHE A 450 -30.09 -7.87 20.60
CA PHE A 450 -31.50 -7.72 20.25
C PHE A 450 -31.66 -7.35 18.77
N TYR A 451 -30.92 -6.33 18.31
CA TYR A 451 -30.93 -5.91 16.91
C TYR A 451 -30.59 -7.06 15.94
N VAL A 452 -29.55 -7.84 16.25
CA VAL A 452 -29.13 -9.01 15.47
C VAL A 452 -30.22 -10.08 15.43
N THR A 453 -30.91 -10.30 16.54
CA THR A 453 -31.97 -11.32 16.66
C THR A 453 -33.18 -10.94 15.80
N GLU A 454 -33.62 -9.69 15.88
CA GLU A 454 -34.77 -9.20 15.12
C GLU A 454 -34.49 -9.10 13.62
N ASN A 455 -33.32 -8.58 13.22
CA ASN A 455 -33.03 -8.29 11.81
C ASN A 455 -32.31 -9.42 11.06
N ARG A 456 -31.82 -10.46 11.76
CA ARG A 456 -31.00 -11.56 11.20
C ARG A 456 -29.76 -11.04 10.43
N THR A 457 -29.21 -9.91 10.84
CA THR A 457 -28.00 -9.31 10.27
C THR A 457 -26.83 -9.38 11.26
N THR A 458 -25.59 -9.37 10.76
CA THR A 458 -24.38 -9.46 11.59
C THR A 458 -23.61 -8.15 11.73
N GLU A 459 -24.02 -7.08 11.04
CA GLU A 459 -23.47 -5.72 11.12
C GLU A 459 -24.52 -4.73 10.58
N PRO A 460 -24.61 -3.48 11.08
CA PRO A 460 -25.33 -2.42 10.37
C PRO A 460 -24.58 -2.20 9.05
N THR A 461 -25.19 -2.59 7.93
CA THR A 461 -24.49 -2.70 6.63
C THR A 461 -23.96 -1.38 6.09
N GLU A 462 -24.30 -0.25 6.70
CA GLU A 462 -23.85 1.07 6.28
C GLU A 462 -23.44 1.88 7.53
N SER A 463 -22.18 2.32 7.58
CA SER A 463 -21.66 3.21 8.63
C SER A 463 -22.16 4.65 8.46
N THR A 464 -23.43 4.82 8.09
CA THR A 464 -24.10 6.11 7.99
C THR A 464 -24.78 6.42 9.32
N GLU A 465 -24.88 7.71 9.63
CA GLU A 465 -25.53 8.16 10.86
C GLU A 465 -27.00 7.75 10.89
N GLU A 466 -27.69 7.85 9.75
CA GLU A 466 -29.08 7.42 9.56
C GLU A 466 -29.26 5.93 9.86
N ALA A 467 -28.42 5.05 9.27
CA ALA A 467 -28.53 3.60 9.51
C ALA A 467 -28.28 3.22 10.97
N ILE A 468 -27.43 3.97 11.68
CA ILE A 468 -27.16 3.75 13.11
C ILE A 468 -28.32 4.21 13.97
N VAL A 469 -28.98 5.32 13.60
CA VAL A 469 -30.21 5.79 14.25
C VAL A 469 -31.35 4.80 14.00
N GLU A 470 -31.58 4.36 12.77
CA GLU A 470 -32.58 3.32 12.44
C GLU A 470 -32.29 2.02 13.19
N ALA A 471 -31.03 1.60 13.26
CA ALA A 471 -30.64 0.43 14.04
C ALA A 471 -30.96 0.61 15.53
N PHE A 472 -30.81 1.82 16.07
CA PHE A 472 -31.18 2.12 17.46
C PHE A 472 -32.68 2.04 17.71
N GLU A 473 -33.52 2.50 16.78
CA GLU A 473 -34.98 2.43 16.91
C GLU A 473 -35.47 0.98 17.09
N CYS A 474 -34.80 0.01 16.46
CA CYS A 474 -35.05 -1.40 16.70
C CYS A 474 -34.39 -1.87 18.02
N ALA A 475 -33.11 -1.54 18.23
CA ALA A 475 -32.33 -2.04 19.36
C ALA A 475 -32.88 -1.60 20.73
N VAL A 476 -33.47 -0.41 20.82
CA VAL A 476 -33.94 0.19 22.08
C VAL A 476 -35.00 -0.65 22.77
N HIS A 477 -35.76 -1.46 22.03
CA HIS A 477 -36.74 -2.40 22.57
C HIS A 477 -36.12 -3.46 23.50
N ALA A 478 -34.80 -3.69 23.44
CA ALA A 478 -34.09 -4.52 24.42
C ALA A 478 -34.14 -3.96 25.85
N LEU A 479 -34.47 -2.67 25.99
CA LEU A 479 -34.60 -1.99 27.28
C LEU A 479 -36.04 -2.01 27.81
N ASP A 480 -36.99 -2.55 27.04
CA ASP A 480 -38.38 -2.68 27.49
C ASP A 480 -38.46 -3.71 28.63
N PRO A 481 -39.18 -3.41 29.73
CA PRO A 481 -39.21 -4.26 30.94
C PRO A 481 -39.73 -5.70 30.76
N VAL A 482 -40.19 -6.08 29.57
CA VAL A 482 -40.92 -7.35 29.32
C VAL A 482 -40.02 -8.46 28.75
N ALA A 483 -38.82 -8.14 28.25
CA ALA A 483 -37.96 -9.13 27.58
C ALA A 483 -37.02 -9.95 28.51
N ILE A 484 -37.04 -9.72 29.83
CA ILE A 484 -36.12 -10.38 30.79
C ILE A 484 -36.69 -11.71 31.38
N CYS A 485 -37.88 -12.13 30.95
CA CYS A 485 -38.44 -13.43 31.34
C CYS A 485 -38.92 -14.23 30.12
N SER A 486 -38.00 -14.95 29.48
CA SER A 486 -38.30 -16.14 28.67
C SER A 486 -37.10 -17.06 28.60
#